data_AF-A0A3M6JXG0-F1
#
_entry.id   AF-A0A3M6JXG0-F1
#
_cell.length_a   1.000
_cell.length_b   1.000
_cell.length_c   1.000
_cell.angle_alpha   90.00
_cell.angle_beta   90.00
_cell.angle_gamma   90.00
#
_symmetry.space_group_name_H-M   'P 1'
#
loop_
_entity.id
_entity.type
_entity.pdbx_description
1 polymer ?
#
loop_
_entity_poly.entity_id
_entity_poly.type
_entity_poly.pdbx_seq_one_letter_code
_entity_poly.pdbx_strand_id
1 'polypeptide(L)'
;MSSQSRLEIQGQAPFKQSGVYETQIAIVGSKPSDEQIKSKQFTSLWRGNFHLRVKDGMFSEKIGTPENPIPSSVLELETIWIVVTDLFSSLHSVFDVPLSKPNTSKPSESKPNTSKPSESKP
;
A
#
# COMPACT_ATOMS: atom_id res chain seq x y z
N MET A 1 -4.81 16.19 -23.62
CA MET A 1 -4.74 16.35 -22.15
C MET A 1 -4.25 15.03 -21.60
N SER A 2 -3.01 14.96 -21.11
CA SER A 2 -2.42 13.71 -20.65
C SER A 2 -3.03 13.34 -19.31
N SER A 3 -3.81 12.25 -19.30
CA SER A 3 -4.35 11.64 -18.08
C SER A 3 -3.19 11.17 -17.22
N GLN A 4 -2.74 12.02 -16.29
CA GLN A 4 -1.65 11.68 -15.37
C GLN A 4 -2.12 10.51 -14.52
N SER A 5 -1.51 9.34 -14.73
CA SER A 5 -1.83 8.09 -14.06
C SER A 5 -1.26 8.13 -12.65
N ARG A 6 -2.02 8.76 -11.73
CA ARG A 6 -1.73 8.90 -10.31
C ARG A 6 -2.68 8.01 -9.52
N LEU A 7 -2.17 7.36 -8.48
CA LEU A 7 -2.95 6.52 -7.58
C LEU A 7 -2.75 6.96 -6.13
N GLU A 8 -3.84 7.05 -5.37
CA GLU A 8 -3.78 7.23 -3.93
C GLU A 8 -3.83 5.86 -3.26
N ILE A 9 -2.84 5.57 -2.42
CA ILE A 9 -2.73 4.33 -1.68
C ILE A 9 -2.76 4.61 -0.19
N GLN A 10 -3.45 3.75 0.55
CA GLN A 10 -3.50 3.78 2.00
C GLN A 10 -3.28 2.38 2.52
N GLY A 11 -2.49 2.24 3.57
CA GLY A 11 -2.15 0.93 4.09
C GLY A 11 -1.39 0.97 5.40
N GLN A 12 -1.16 -0.22 5.94
CA GLN A 12 -0.35 -0.38 7.14
C GLN A 12 1.12 -0.23 6.77
N ALA A 13 1.81 0.68 7.45
CA ALA A 13 3.24 0.90 7.29
C ALA A 13 4.02 -0.19 8.03
N PRO A 14 5.26 -0.51 7.60
CA PRO A 14 6.08 -1.51 8.28
C PRO A 14 6.72 -1.00 9.59
N PHE A 15 6.33 0.19 10.06
CA PHE A 15 6.93 0.89 11.20
C PHE A 15 6.01 0.89 12.42
N LYS A 16 6.60 0.71 13.61
CA LYS A 16 5.87 0.70 14.89
C LYS A 16 5.58 2.10 15.44
N GLN A 17 6.34 3.10 14.99
CA GLN A 17 6.25 4.47 15.49
C GLN A 17 5.75 5.39 14.38
N SER A 18 5.03 6.44 14.79
CA SER A 18 4.68 7.55 13.91
C SER A 18 5.94 8.35 13.59
N GLY A 19 6.08 8.82 12.36
CA GLY A 19 7.29 9.51 11.90
C GLY A 19 7.33 9.69 10.39
N VAL A 20 8.47 10.16 9.89
CA VAL A 20 8.76 10.22 8.46
C VAL A 20 9.89 9.23 8.18
N TYR A 21 9.68 8.36 7.19
CA TYR A 21 10.61 7.30 6.84
C TYR A 21 10.93 7.33 5.35
N GLU A 22 12.15 6.99 4.98
CA GLU A 22 12.48 6.80 3.57
C GLU A 22 12.14 5.38 3.15
N THR A 23 11.18 5.28 2.24
CA THR A 23 10.69 3.98 1.76
C THR A 23 10.79 3.90 0.27
N GLN A 24 10.84 2.68 -0.21
CA GLN A 24 10.53 2.37 -1.57
C GLN A 24 9.18 1.67 -1.64
N ILE A 25 8.32 2.18 -2.52
CA ILE A 25 7.01 1.62 -2.82
C ILE A 25 7.09 1.00 -4.21
N ALA A 26 6.65 -0.25 -4.32
CA ALA A 26 6.54 -0.96 -5.58
C ALA A 26 5.11 -1.47 -5.81
N ILE A 27 4.65 -1.41 -7.05
CA ILE A 27 3.42 -2.05 -7.49
C ILE A 27 3.79 -3.37 -8.16
N VAL A 28 3.13 -4.45 -7.77
CA VAL A 28 3.30 -5.78 -8.35
C VAL A 28 1.94 -6.39 -8.71
N GLY A 29 1.89 -7.19 -9.76
CA GLY A 29 0.63 -7.79 -10.25
C GLY A 29 0.16 -9.00 -9.44
N SER A 30 1.05 -9.63 -8.68
CA SER A 30 0.75 -10.79 -7.83
C SER A 30 1.49 -10.68 -6.51
N LYS A 31 0.89 -11.20 -5.42
CA LYS A 31 1.49 -11.15 -4.09
C LYS A 31 2.86 -11.84 -4.07
N PRO A 32 3.97 -11.12 -3.78
CA PRO A 32 5.26 -11.74 -3.59
C PRO A 32 5.33 -12.42 -2.22
N SER A 33 6.15 -13.46 -2.11
CA SER A 33 6.50 -14.07 -0.82
C SER A 33 7.45 -13.18 -0.01
N ASP A 34 7.48 -13.36 1.30
CA ASP A 34 8.37 -12.64 2.20
C ASP A 34 9.86 -12.81 1.81
N GLU A 35 10.26 -14.02 1.39
CA GLU A 35 11.61 -14.29 0.91
C GLU A 35 11.94 -13.47 -0.35
N GLN A 36 11.00 -13.37 -1.29
CA GLN A 36 11.16 -12.55 -2.50
C GLN A 36 11.27 -11.07 -2.16
N ILE A 37 10.49 -10.57 -1.20
CA ILE A 37 10.56 -9.17 -0.77
C ILE A 37 11.93 -8.87 -0.12
N LYS A 38 12.37 -9.71 0.82
CA LYS A 38 13.67 -9.56 1.52
C LYS A 38 14.85 -9.61 0.57
N SER A 39 14.82 -10.52 -0.40
CA SER A 39 15.85 -10.67 -1.44
C SER A 39 15.72 -9.66 -2.58
N LYS A 40 14.63 -8.85 -2.59
CA LYS A 40 14.26 -7.94 -3.68
C LYS A 40 14.15 -8.64 -5.05
N GLN A 41 13.78 -9.93 -5.04
CA GLN A 41 13.61 -10.78 -6.22
C GLN A 41 12.12 -10.90 -6.60
N PHE A 42 11.51 -9.79 -6.97
CA PHE A 42 10.14 -9.76 -7.49
C PHE A 42 10.00 -8.77 -8.65
N THR A 43 9.12 -9.09 -9.59
CA THR A 43 8.87 -8.24 -10.75
C THR A 43 7.98 -7.07 -10.35
N SER A 44 8.56 -5.88 -10.32
CA SER A 44 7.82 -4.62 -10.10
C SER A 44 7.28 -4.08 -11.41
N LEU A 45 5.99 -3.81 -11.47
CA LEU A 45 5.35 -3.10 -12.58
C LEU A 45 5.63 -1.60 -12.53
N TRP A 46 5.82 -1.08 -11.32
CA TRP A 46 6.21 0.30 -11.06
C TRP A 46 6.94 0.35 -9.71
N ARG A 47 7.84 1.31 -9.53
CA ARG A 47 8.48 1.58 -8.24
C ARG A 47 8.82 3.06 -8.08
N GLY A 48 8.89 3.53 -6.85
CA GLY A 48 9.39 4.87 -6.52
C GLY A 48 9.88 4.96 -5.08
N ASN A 49 10.70 5.97 -4.80
CA ASN A 49 11.19 6.26 -3.45
C ASN A 49 10.43 7.45 -2.88
N PHE A 50 10.06 7.37 -1.59
CA PHE A 50 9.17 8.33 -0.92
C PHE A 50 9.62 8.60 0.51
N HIS A 51 9.36 9.83 0.96
CA HIS A 51 9.41 10.21 2.36
C HIS A 51 8.02 9.96 2.98
N LEU A 52 7.78 8.71 3.38
CA LEU A 52 6.48 8.25 3.83
C LEU A 52 6.16 8.78 5.23
N ARG A 53 5.05 9.51 5.35
CA ARG A 53 4.54 9.95 6.65
C ARG A 53 3.65 8.88 7.25
N VAL A 54 4.04 8.37 8.40
CA VAL A 54 3.33 7.33 9.12
C VAL A 54 2.72 7.92 10.38
N LYS A 55 1.44 7.64 10.59
CA LYS A 55 0.70 8.01 11.78
C LYS A 55 -0.09 6.82 12.28
N ASP A 56 0.16 6.42 13.52
CA ASP A 56 -0.52 5.30 14.20
C ASP A 56 -0.40 3.98 13.40
N GLY A 57 0.78 3.74 12.81
CA GLY A 57 1.06 2.56 11.99
C GLY A 57 0.44 2.58 10.58
N MET A 58 -0.26 3.66 10.21
CA MET A 58 -0.91 3.83 8.91
C MET A 58 -0.26 4.94 8.10
N PHE A 59 -0.41 4.89 6.77
CA PHE A 59 0.00 5.96 5.88
C PHE A 59 -1.04 6.18 4.76
N SER A 60 -0.98 7.37 4.16
CA SER A 60 -1.65 7.69 2.91
C SER A 60 -0.65 8.41 2.01
N GLU A 61 -0.47 7.92 0.79
CA GLU A 61 0.50 8.48 -0.16
C GLU A 61 -0.08 8.48 -1.58
N LYS A 62 0.27 9.50 -2.37
CA LYS A 62 -0.18 9.62 -3.75
C LYS A 62 0.97 9.35 -4.70
N ILE A 63 0.99 8.14 -5.24
CA ILE A 63 2.02 7.63 -6.13
C ILE A 63 1.70 7.90 -7.61
N GLY A 64 2.75 7.93 -8.45
CA GLY A 64 2.65 8.35 -9.85
C GLY A 64 2.87 9.86 -9.98
N THR A 65 4.01 10.24 -10.56
CA THR A 65 4.35 11.65 -10.87
C THR A 65 4.53 11.82 -12.39
N PRO A 66 4.57 13.04 -12.93
CA PRO A 66 4.88 13.26 -14.34
C PRO A 66 6.23 12.66 -14.76
N GLU A 67 7.20 12.62 -13.85
CA GLU A 67 8.55 12.07 -14.06
C GLU A 67 8.58 10.54 -13.90
N ASN A 68 7.64 9.98 -13.14
CA ASN A 68 7.49 8.55 -12.93
C ASN A 68 6.00 8.13 -12.92
N PRO A 69 5.33 8.19 -14.08
CA PRO A 69 3.91 7.90 -14.17
C PRO A 69 3.64 6.41 -13.97
N ILE A 70 2.46 6.07 -13.44
CA ILE A 70 2.04 4.67 -13.36
C ILE A 70 1.65 4.19 -14.77
N PRO A 71 2.16 3.06 -15.26
CA PRO A 71 1.78 2.52 -16.56
C PRO A 71 0.28 2.21 -16.61
N SER A 72 -0.37 2.50 -17.75
CA SER A 72 -1.81 2.20 -17.93
C SER A 72 -2.12 0.71 -17.77
N SER A 73 -1.18 -0.17 -18.13
CA SER A 73 -1.30 -1.62 -17.93
C SER A 73 -1.48 -2.04 -16.48
N VAL A 74 -0.99 -1.24 -15.52
CA VAL A 74 -1.24 -1.45 -14.09
C VAL A 74 -2.68 -1.09 -13.73
N LEU A 75 -3.20 -0.01 -14.33
CA LEU A 75 -4.55 0.49 -14.07
C LEU A 75 -5.65 -0.39 -14.68
N GLU A 76 -5.29 -1.25 -15.63
CA GLU A 76 -6.19 -2.24 -16.25
C GLU A 76 -6.41 -3.49 -15.40
N LEU A 77 -5.56 -3.71 -14.37
CA LEU A 77 -5.68 -4.83 -13.44
C LEU A 77 -6.86 -4.63 -12.48
N GLU A 78 -7.47 -5.72 -12.01
CA GLU A 78 -8.57 -5.65 -11.03
C GLU A 78 -8.07 -5.42 -9.61
N THR A 79 -6.90 -5.95 -9.30
CA THR A 79 -6.27 -5.82 -8.00
C THR A 79 -4.77 -5.76 -8.22
N ILE A 80 -4.13 -4.85 -7.52
CA ILE A 80 -2.67 -4.73 -7.49
C ILE A 80 -2.18 -4.98 -6.07
N TRP A 81 -0.91 -5.34 -5.95
CA TRP A 81 -0.26 -5.49 -4.65
C TRP A 81 0.74 -4.36 -4.47
N ILE A 82 0.67 -3.72 -3.32
CA ILE A 82 1.61 -2.67 -2.91
C ILE A 82 2.61 -3.29 -1.96
N VAL A 83 3.89 -3.15 -2.30
CA VAL A 83 5.01 -3.55 -1.45
C VAL A 83 5.71 -2.29 -0.97
N VAL A 84 5.67 -2.04 0.34
CA VAL A 84 6.41 -0.95 0.99
C VAL A 84 7.62 -1.55 1.66
N THR A 85 8.81 -1.09 1.29
CA THR A 85 10.09 -1.51 1.89
C THR A 85 10.80 -0.30 2.46
N ASP A 86 11.34 -0.45 3.67
CA ASP A 86 12.27 0.53 4.21
C ASP A 86 13.59 0.49 3.44
N LEU A 87 14.18 1.65 3.16
CA LEU A 87 15.47 1.70 2.45
C LEU A 87 16.65 1.33 3.34
N PHE A 88 16.52 1.49 4.66
CA PHE A 88 17.60 1.32 5.63
C PHE A 88 17.51 0.05 6.48
N SER A 89 16.45 -0.74 6.32
CA SER A 89 16.26 -1.99 7.05
C SER A 89 15.54 -3.05 6.20
N SER A 90 15.31 -4.22 6.79
CA SER A 90 14.55 -5.31 6.16
C SER A 90 13.04 -5.24 6.42
N LEU A 91 12.57 -4.16 7.06
CA LEU A 91 11.17 -3.93 7.35
C LEU A 91 10.37 -3.73 6.05
N HIS A 92 9.28 -4.46 5.93
CA HIS A 92 8.40 -4.39 4.77
C HIS A 92 6.95 -4.66 5.14
N SER A 93 6.05 -4.17 4.30
CA SER A 93 4.60 -4.39 4.39
C SER A 93 4.08 -4.68 2.99
N VAL A 94 3.10 -5.57 2.91
CA VAL A 94 2.45 -5.94 1.65
C VAL A 94 0.94 -6.00 1.84
N PHE A 95 0.22 -5.35 0.95
CA PHE A 95 -1.24 -5.31 0.97
C PHE A 95 -1.78 -5.16 -0.45
N ASP A 96 -2.99 -5.66 -0.67
CA ASP A 96 -3.71 -5.53 -1.94
C ASP A 96 -4.50 -4.22 -2.00
N VAL A 97 -4.61 -3.67 -3.20
CA VAL A 97 -5.45 -2.52 -3.53
C VAL A 97 -6.34 -2.91 -4.70
N PRO A 98 -7.66 -3.04 -4.50
CA PRO A 98 -8.59 -3.26 -5.59
C PRO A 98 -8.67 -1.99 -6.43
N LEU A 99 -8.37 -2.12 -7.72
CA LEU A 99 -8.57 -1.04 -8.69
C LEU A 99 -9.98 -1.22 -9.22
N SER A 100 -10.95 -0.58 -8.57
CA SER A 100 -12.32 -0.57 -9.06
C SER A 100 -12.31 -0.05 -10.50
N LYS A 101 -12.56 -0.94 -11.47
CA LYS A 101 -13.05 -0.53 -12.78
C LYS A 101 -14.20 0.44 -12.51
N PRO A 102 -14.29 1.61 -13.18
CA PRO A 102 -15.39 2.55 -12.96
C PRO A 102 -16.69 1.93 -13.48
N ASN A 103 -17.25 1.02 -12.69
CA ASN A 103 -18.62 0.55 -12.71
C ASN A 103 -18.88 -0.07 -11.34
N THR A 104 -19.74 0.62 -10.58
CA THR A 104 -20.44 0.17 -9.36
C THR A 104 -19.66 0.14 -8.03
N SER A 105 -19.70 1.27 -7.32
CA SER A 105 -20.09 1.42 -5.89
C SER A 105 -19.62 0.39 -4.82
N LYS A 106 -18.68 0.77 -3.94
CA LYS A 106 -18.89 1.19 -2.52
C LYS A 106 -17.55 1.38 -1.76
N PRO A 107 -17.49 2.25 -0.73
CA PRO A 107 -16.32 2.40 0.14
C PRO A 107 -16.27 1.26 1.18
N SER A 108 -15.16 0.52 1.23
CA SER A 108 -14.88 -0.38 2.35
C SER A 108 -14.28 0.41 3.51
N GLU A 109 -15.15 1.01 4.30
CA GLU A 109 -14.84 1.43 5.66
C GLU A 109 -15.31 0.33 6.61
N SER A 110 -14.40 -0.38 7.28
CA SER A 110 -14.67 -1.03 8.57
C SER A 110 -13.40 -1.58 9.21
N LYS A 111 -12.86 -0.80 10.16
CA LYS A 111 -12.23 -1.34 11.37
C LYS A 111 -13.22 -2.25 12.10
N PRO A 112 -12.86 -3.44 12.57
CA PRO A 112 -13.58 -4.08 13.66
C PRO A 112 -12.97 -3.60 14.99
N ASN A 113 -13.54 -2.53 15.57
CA ASN A 113 -13.56 -2.37 17.01
C ASN A 113 -14.91 -2.89 17.48
N THR A 114 -14.92 -3.93 18.33
CA THR A 114 -15.76 -4.08 19.54
C THR A 114 -15.79 -5.55 19.97
N SER A 115 -15.29 -5.86 21.17
CA SER A 115 -16.06 -6.61 22.17
C SER A 115 -15.31 -6.68 23.50
N LYS A 116 -15.78 -5.86 24.44
CA LYS A 116 -15.56 -5.98 25.87
C LYS A 116 -16.85 -6.63 26.42
N PRO A 117 -16.83 -7.82 27.05
CA PRO A 117 -17.96 -8.27 27.83
C PRO A 117 -17.70 -7.93 29.30
N SER A 118 -18.53 -7.05 29.84
CA SER A 118 -18.84 -6.98 31.27
C SER A 118 -19.75 -8.15 31.62
N GLU A 119 -19.34 -9.02 32.54
CA GLU A 119 -20.22 -10.03 33.12
C GLU A 119 -20.30 -9.84 34.64
N SER A 120 -21.54 -9.62 35.05
CA SER A 120 -22.12 -9.57 36.39
C SER A 120 -21.96 -10.89 37.15
N LYS A 121 -21.81 -10.82 38.49
CA LYS A 121 -21.83 -11.96 39.41
C LYS A 121 -22.94 -11.75 40.47
N PRO A 122 -23.40 -12.80 41.16
CA PRO A 122 -24.79 -13.11 41.44
C PRO A 122 -25.35 -12.44 42.70
#